data_AF-A0A957SES4-F1
#
_entry.id   AF-A0A957SES4-F1
#
_cell.length_a   1.000
_cell.length_b   1.000
_cell.length_c   1.000
_cell.angle_alpha   90.00
_cell.angle_beta   90.00
_cell.angle_gamma   90.00
#
_symmetry.space_group_name_H-M   'P 1'
#
loop_
_entity.id
_entity.type
_entity.pdbx_description
1 polymer ?
#
loop_
_entity_poly.entity_id
_entity_poly.type
_entity_poly.pdbx_seq_one_letter_code
_entity_poly.pdbx_strand_id
1 'polypeptide(L)'
;MLRNQWVSYARVSFHALTIAALLVGLIPPPLMQAVLPSAAAELVDALLPTTPVALAADAINGAVFRDYNADGAHDANEPGLAGVTVTAYDASGAVAATAPSGADGSYTLPGLTTGVEYRLEFTLPVDGSMDALSPSAVGANNGSSVQFADGGATGVDAGFYNPTEYAVAPLLFTSVMNGFDVINLAGQSFGDAKSSAAIAYNASGTGPTQTYIVPASEKGATYGVAWQPSSQMLFVSSYLKTMAGLGPTDTPGAAGGVTTGGIYLITPVDATNATATLFIDLQPIIDTGANPHPLPTDTCTSALFAGTTNGRCWIHEDILAEVGTVGLGDLDFNADGTVLYTVNLHTREVVAIPVGIPAVAPAAGDIVSYAAPTADCANPADAQPFALAAHADDPDKMYVGVTCTAYSSQDPAELWAWVYEFDSGNGSFTPIFNSTLNYARPRSVGLWGNCTNANCPATWRPWQDDLSLMHIVAQSSTSTDPMIIAHPQPMVTDIVFDQGDLILGIRDRVADQVGDRAGKPGDNTNARIWTAYSGGDMVRACADGAGGWTMEANAVCGGVTGAGPGTNEGPGGGEYYRDTFSLNGGTHPELNLGGLAQVPGFTTVAATTY
;
A
#
# COMPACT_ATOMS: atom_id res chain seq x y z
N MET A 1 16.30 -28.57 -24.31
CA MET A 1 16.15 -29.58 -25.38
C MET A 1 15.39 -28.95 -26.54
N LEU A 2 15.96 -29.05 -27.74
CA LEU A 2 15.55 -28.62 -29.09
C LEU A 2 14.04 -28.33 -29.36
N ARG A 3 13.73 -27.19 -30.01
CA ARG A 3 13.52 -27.05 -31.48
C ARG A 3 13.16 -25.62 -31.90
N ASN A 4 13.82 -25.13 -32.95
CA ASN A 4 13.43 -23.97 -33.78
C ASN A 4 12.07 -24.20 -34.47
N GLN A 5 11.29 -23.13 -34.70
CA GLN A 5 10.91 -22.68 -36.06
C GLN A 5 10.11 -21.37 -36.04
N TRP A 6 10.48 -20.48 -36.95
CA TRP A 6 9.76 -19.27 -37.35
C TRP A 6 8.47 -19.63 -38.09
N VAL A 7 7.38 -18.89 -37.85
CA VAL A 7 6.20 -18.86 -38.72
C VAL A 7 5.69 -17.42 -38.83
N SER A 8 5.67 -16.91 -40.05
CA SER A 8 5.08 -15.64 -40.46
C SER A 8 3.57 -15.64 -40.29
N TYR A 9 2.99 -14.55 -39.78
CA TYR A 9 1.55 -14.28 -39.89
C TYR A 9 1.33 -13.25 -40.99
N ALA A 10 0.75 -13.68 -42.11
CA ALA A 10 0.00 -12.82 -43.01
C ALA A 10 -1.49 -13.10 -42.76
N ARG A 11 -2.19 -12.17 -42.10
CA ARG A 11 -3.65 -12.20 -42.01
C ARG A 11 -4.21 -11.69 -43.34
N VAL A 12 -4.90 -12.57 -44.07
CA VAL A 12 -5.76 -12.16 -45.19
C VAL A 12 -7.17 -11.99 -44.62
N SER A 13 -7.59 -10.74 -44.44
CA SER A 13 -8.97 -10.41 -44.07
C SER A 13 -9.87 -10.58 -45.28
N PHE A 14 -10.80 -11.53 -45.20
CA PHE A 14 -11.95 -11.62 -46.11
C PHE A 14 -12.97 -10.55 -45.70
N HIS A 15 -13.28 -9.61 -46.59
CA HIS A 15 -14.53 -8.84 -46.55
C HIS A 15 -15.24 -8.89 -47.91
N ALA A 16 -16.56 -8.98 -47.81
CA ALA A 16 -17.50 -9.44 -48.82
C ALA A 16 -17.61 -8.55 -50.06
N LEU A 17 -17.68 -9.19 -51.23
CA LEU A 17 -18.62 -8.76 -52.28
C LEU A 17 -18.85 -9.92 -53.28
N THR A 18 -19.93 -10.69 -53.10
CA THR A 18 -20.53 -11.42 -54.23
C THR A 18 -22.01 -11.74 -53.96
N ILE A 19 -22.88 -10.83 -54.38
CA ILE A 19 -24.25 -11.18 -54.79
C ILE A 19 -24.20 -11.31 -56.32
N ALA A 20 -24.16 -12.54 -56.81
CA ALA A 20 -24.80 -12.96 -58.07
C ALA A 20 -24.56 -14.46 -58.30
N ALA A 21 -25.65 -15.16 -58.65
CA ALA A 21 -25.69 -16.50 -59.24
C ALA A 21 -25.52 -17.71 -58.29
N LEU A 22 -26.51 -17.90 -57.41
CA LEU A 22 -26.99 -19.24 -57.08
C LEU A 22 -28.07 -19.64 -58.09
N LEU A 23 -27.73 -20.34 -59.18
CA LEU A 23 -28.64 -21.30 -59.84
C LEU A 23 -27.91 -22.15 -60.88
N VAL A 24 -28.22 -23.44 -60.88
CA VAL A 24 -27.81 -24.50 -61.84
C VAL A 24 -26.36 -24.96 -61.64
N GLY A 25 -26.06 -26.16 -61.16
CA GLY A 25 -26.70 -27.44 -61.45
C GLY A 25 -25.63 -28.33 -62.08
N LEU A 26 -25.20 -29.36 -61.33
CA LEU A 26 -24.26 -30.40 -61.74
C LEU A 26 -24.58 -30.94 -63.15
N ILE A 27 -23.69 -30.70 -64.12
CA ILE A 27 -23.56 -31.50 -65.35
C ILE A 27 -22.06 -31.78 -65.56
N PRO A 28 -21.63 -33.06 -65.70
CA PRO A 28 -20.21 -33.45 -65.83
C PRO A 28 -19.66 -33.24 -67.27
N PRO A 29 -18.33 -33.27 -67.48
CA PRO A 29 -17.66 -32.74 -68.68
C PRO A 29 -17.78 -33.75 -69.87
N PRO A 30 -17.65 -33.32 -71.15
CA PRO A 30 -16.31 -33.22 -71.76
C PRO A 30 -16.13 -32.18 -72.91
N LEU A 31 -14.85 -31.88 -73.18
CA LEU A 31 -14.22 -31.50 -74.46
C LEU A 31 -15.15 -31.18 -75.65
N MET A 32 -15.08 -29.95 -76.20
CA MET A 32 -14.73 -29.76 -77.62
C MET A 32 -14.40 -28.29 -77.94
N GLN A 33 -13.28 -28.11 -78.61
CA GLN A 33 -12.95 -26.92 -79.41
C GLN A 33 -14.04 -26.65 -80.46
N ALA A 34 -14.17 -25.36 -80.81
CA ALA A 34 -14.37 -24.81 -82.16
C ALA A 34 -15.56 -23.82 -82.30
N VAL A 35 -15.16 -22.57 -82.58
CA VAL A 35 -15.70 -21.69 -83.63
C VAL A 35 -17.06 -21.01 -83.34
N LEU A 36 -17.02 -19.68 -83.11
CA LEU A 36 -17.59 -18.63 -84.01
C LEU A 36 -17.45 -17.21 -83.38
N PRO A 37 -17.59 -16.13 -84.17
CA PRO A 37 -16.72 -14.96 -84.13
C PRO A 37 -17.40 -13.68 -83.60
N SER A 38 -16.57 -12.66 -83.33
CA SER A 38 -16.82 -11.23 -83.48
C SER A 38 -18.26 -10.73 -83.27
N ALA A 39 -18.66 -10.47 -82.02
CA ALA A 39 -19.55 -9.36 -81.64
C ALA A 39 -19.86 -9.43 -80.12
N ALA A 40 -18.86 -9.14 -79.27
CA ALA A 40 -19.12 -8.92 -77.83
C ALA A 40 -18.06 -8.02 -77.17
N ALA A 41 -17.31 -7.24 -77.96
CA ALA A 41 -16.27 -6.34 -77.42
C ALA A 41 -16.76 -4.90 -77.16
N GLU A 42 -18.03 -4.57 -77.42
CA GLU A 42 -18.56 -3.19 -77.26
C GLU A 42 -19.75 -3.09 -76.28
N LEU A 43 -19.89 -4.03 -75.34
CA LEU A 43 -20.96 -3.93 -74.32
C LEU A 43 -20.52 -4.29 -72.90
N VAL A 44 -19.21 -4.29 -72.63
CA VAL A 44 -18.65 -4.44 -71.26
C VAL A 44 -18.01 -3.14 -70.75
N ASP A 45 -18.01 -2.06 -71.54
CA ASP A 45 -17.41 -0.77 -71.14
C ASP A 45 -18.44 0.28 -70.68
N ALA A 46 -19.65 -0.15 -70.29
CA ALA A 46 -20.74 0.76 -69.95
C ALA A 46 -21.47 0.49 -68.61
N LEU A 47 -20.96 -0.40 -67.74
CA LEU A 47 -21.66 -0.74 -66.48
C LEU A 47 -20.81 -0.85 -65.22
N LEU A 48 -19.53 -0.44 -65.24
CA LEU A 48 -18.81 -0.14 -64.01
C LEU A 48 -18.56 1.36 -63.96
N PRO A 49 -19.22 2.12 -63.07
CA PRO A 49 -18.77 3.48 -62.80
C PRO A 49 -17.32 3.39 -62.30
N THR A 50 -16.38 3.81 -63.12
CA THR A 50 -14.96 4.02 -62.77
C THR A 50 -14.78 5.33 -62.00
N THR A 51 -15.80 5.81 -61.29
CA THR A 51 -15.59 6.79 -60.25
C THR A 51 -14.62 6.15 -59.26
N PRO A 52 -13.39 6.65 -59.11
CA PRO A 52 -12.57 6.20 -58.00
C PRO A 52 -13.41 6.41 -56.75
N VAL A 53 -13.68 5.34 -56.02
CA VAL A 53 -14.22 5.48 -54.66
C VAL A 53 -13.14 6.26 -53.94
N ALA A 54 -13.38 7.55 -53.73
CA ALA A 54 -12.54 8.33 -52.83
C ALA A 54 -12.69 7.66 -51.48
N LEU A 55 -11.68 6.88 -51.07
CA LEU A 55 -11.59 6.37 -49.71
C LEU A 55 -11.67 7.60 -48.82
N ALA A 56 -12.67 7.63 -47.95
CA ALA A 56 -12.85 8.75 -47.05
C ALA A 56 -11.61 8.85 -46.17
N ALA A 57 -11.15 10.08 -45.96
CA ALA A 57 -10.25 10.34 -44.85
C ALA A 57 -11.05 10.12 -43.56
N ASP A 58 -10.49 9.34 -42.67
CA ASP A 58 -11.05 8.96 -41.38
C ASP A 58 -9.95 9.08 -40.31
N ALA A 59 -10.24 8.65 -39.09
CA ALA A 59 -9.28 8.66 -38.00
C ALA A 59 -9.09 7.27 -37.41
N ILE A 60 -7.91 7.04 -36.82
CA ILE A 60 -7.74 5.97 -35.84
C ILE A 60 -7.93 6.57 -34.45
N ASN A 61 -8.70 5.88 -33.60
CA ASN A 61 -8.98 6.30 -32.23
C ASN A 61 -8.66 5.16 -31.25
N GLY A 62 -8.14 5.51 -30.08
CA GLY A 62 -7.88 4.58 -28.99
C GLY A 62 -7.50 5.30 -27.71
N ALA A 63 -7.06 4.52 -26.72
CA ALA A 63 -6.54 4.98 -25.46
C ALA A 63 -5.18 4.36 -25.13
N VAL A 64 -4.35 5.10 -24.42
CA VAL A 64 -3.15 4.58 -23.76
C VAL A 64 -3.41 4.57 -22.27
N PHE A 65 -3.16 3.45 -21.58
CA PHE A 65 -3.58 3.28 -20.18
C PHE A 65 -2.54 2.54 -19.34
N ARG A 66 -2.58 2.74 -18.02
CA ARG A 66 -1.74 2.06 -17.04
C ARG A 66 -2.37 0.71 -16.71
N ASP A 67 -1.83 -0.33 -17.32
CA ASP A 67 -2.31 -1.70 -17.25
C ASP A 67 -1.72 -2.38 -16.01
N TYR A 68 -2.45 -2.37 -14.89
CA TYR A 68 -1.91 -2.85 -13.61
C TYR A 68 -1.78 -4.38 -13.56
N ASN A 69 -2.60 -5.10 -14.34
CA ASN A 69 -2.65 -6.56 -14.34
C ASN A 69 -1.95 -7.18 -15.57
N ALA A 70 -1.37 -6.34 -16.44
CA ALA A 70 -0.66 -6.67 -17.67
C ALA A 70 -1.44 -7.60 -18.62
N ASP A 71 -2.78 -7.54 -18.62
CA ASP A 71 -3.64 -8.39 -19.43
C ASP A 71 -3.97 -7.80 -20.82
N GLY A 72 -3.69 -6.51 -21.00
CA GLY A 72 -3.83 -5.77 -22.23
C GLY A 72 -5.24 -5.28 -22.53
N ALA A 73 -6.17 -5.40 -21.59
CA ALA A 73 -7.51 -4.82 -21.65
C ALA A 73 -7.56 -3.57 -20.76
N HIS A 74 -8.23 -2.52 -21.23
CA HIS A 74 -8.42 -1.30 -20.43
C HIS A 74 -9.54 -1.51 -19.42
N ASP A 75 -9.18 -1.84 -18.19
CA ASP A 75 -10.12 -2.04 -17.09
C ASP A 75 -10.62 -0.70 -16.50
N ALA A 76 -11.77 -0.73 -15.83
CA ALA A 76 -12.43 0.47 -15.32
C ALA A 76 -11.60 1.28 -14.30
N ASN A 77 -10.64 0.64 -13.61
CA ASN A 77 -9.80 1.26 -12.59
C ASN A 77 -8.38 1.58 -13.09
N GLU A 78 -8.14 1.44 -14.38
CA GLU A 78 -6.85 1.70 -14.99
C GLU A 78 -6.85 3.11 -15.57
N PRO A 79 -6.04 4.02 -15.04
CA PRO A 79 -6.01 5.39 -15.50
C PRO A 79 -5.41 5.47 -16.90
N GLY A 80 -5.82 6.50 -17.65
CA GLY A 80 -5.15 6.85 -18.89
C GLY A 80 -3.74 7.38 -18.65
N LEU A 81 -2.83 7.08 -19.58
CA LEU A 81 -1.47 7.60 -19.59
C LEU A 81 -1.37 8.78 -20.55
N ALA A 82 -1.16 9.98 -20.00
CA ALA A 82 -1.06 11.21 -20.77
C ALA A 82 0.35 11.43 -21.35
N GLY A 83 0.44 12.05 -22.53
CA GLY A 83 1.72 12.45 -23.12
C GLY A 83 2.47 11.36 -23.88
N VAL A 84 1.91 10.15 -24.00
CA VAL A 84 2.45 9.11 -24.89
C VAL A 84 2.22 9.54 -26.33
N THR A 85 3.29 9.65 -27.11
CA THR A 85 3.21 10.06 -28.51
C THR A 85 2.87 8.87 -29.38
N VAL A 86 1.72 8.93 -30.08
CA VAL A 86 1.29 7.91 -31.03
C VAL A 86 1.60 8.41 -32.45
N THR A 87 2.36 7.63 -33.22
CA THR A 87 2.74 7.97 -34.60
C THR A 87 2.30 6.88 -35.56
N ALA A 88 1.50 7.23 -36.56
CA ALA A 88 1.14 6.35 -37.67
C ALA A 88 2.12 6.49 -38.82
N TYR A 89 2.59 5.36 -39.33
CA TYR A 89 3.42 5.26 -40.53
C TYR A 89 2.68 4.51 -41.64
N ASP A 90 2.77 5.03 -42.86
CA ASP A 90 2.25 4.36 -44.04
C ASP A 90 3.15 3.19 -44.50
N ALA A 91 2.72 2.49 -45.55
CA ALA A 91 3.46 1.36 -46.12
C ALA A 91 4.86 1.72 -46.68
N SER A 92 5.13 3.01 -46.93
CA SER A 92 6.45 3.49 -47.35
C SER A 92 7.38 3.81 -46.16
N GLY A 93 6.83 3.79 -44.94
CA GLY A 93 7.52 4.20 -43.71
C GLY A 93 7.49 5.71 -43.49
N ALA A 94 6.67 6.48 -44.21
CA ALA A 94 6.49 7.90 -43.98
C ALA A 94 5.44 8.14 -42.88
N VAL A 95 5.63 9.18 -42.07
CA VAL A 95 4.66 9.57 -41.03
C VAL A 95 3.39 10.07 -41.72
N ALA A 96 2.27 9.41 -41.44
CA ALA A 96 0.95 9.75 -41.93
C ALA A 96 0.20 10.66 -40.96
N ALA A 97 0.30 10.40 -39.66
CA ALA A 97 -0.32 11.20 -38.59
C ALA A 97 0.44 11.01 -37.26
N THR A 98 0.31 11.98 -36.36
CA THR A 98 0.83 11.88 -34.99
C THR A 98 -0.08 12.63 -34.03
N ALA A 99 -0.23 12.11 -32.81
CA ALA A 99 -0.96 12.76 -31.73
C ALA A 99 -0.45 12.25 -30.36
N PRO A 100 -0.36 13.12 -29.33
CA PRO A 100 -0.16 12.66 -27.96
C PRO A 100 -1.48 12.13 -27.38
N SER A 101 -1.39 11.21 -26.42
CA SER A 101 -2.51 10.85 -25.56
C SER A 101 -2.87 11.97 -24.58
N GLY A 102 -4.16 12.15 -24.33
CA GLY A 102 -4.72 13.11 -23.39
C GLY A 102 -4.62 12.67 -21.93
N ALA A 103 -5.15 13.50 -21.01
CA ALA A 103 -5.16 13.22 -19.57
C ALA A 103 -5.90 11.92 -19.20
N ASP A 104 -6.91 11.54 -19.98
CA ASP A 104 -7.66 10.28 -19.87
C ASP A 104 -7.09 9.17 -20.75
N GLY A 105 -5.89 9.37 -21.33
CA GLY A 105 -5.23 8.42 -22.22
C GLY A 105 -5.74 8.44 -23.66
N SER A 106 -6.83 9.15 -23.97
CA SER A 106 -7.45 9.12 -25.29
C SER A 106 -6.55 9.79 -26.35
N TYR A 107 -6.56 9.25 -27.57
CA TYR A 107 -5.87 9.84 -28.72
C TYR A 107 -6.67 9.67 -30.02
N THR A 108 -6.46 10.60 -30.95
CA THR A 108 -7.06 10.56 -32.30
C THR A 108 -6.00 10.90 -33.34
N LEU A 109 -5.81 10.01 -34.32
CA LEU A 109 -4.93 10.20 -35.47
C LEU A 109 -5.77 10.55 -36.70
N PRO A 110 -5.89 11.83 -37.08
CA PRO A 110 -6.76 12.25 -38.17
C PRO A 110 -6.12 12.04 -39.56
N GLY A 111 -6.95 12.02 -40.60
CA GLY A 111 -6.48 12.10 -41.99
C GLY A 111 -5.95 10.78 -42.56
N LEU A 112 -6.31 9.66 -41.95
CA LEU A 112 -5.92 8.32 -42.36
C LEU A 112 -6.95 7.76 -43.34
N THR A 113 -6.50 7.02 -44.34
CA THR A 113 -7.39 6.50 -45.39
C THR A 113 -8.14 5.27 -44.87
N THR A 114 -9.48 5.26 -44.91
CA THR A 114 -10.26 4.12 -44.39
C THR A 114 -9.83 2.79 -45.00
N GLY A 115 -9.62 1.74 -44.19
CA GLY A 115 -9.28 0.40 -44.67
C GLY A 115 -7.85 0.24 -45.21
N VAL A 116 -7.01 1.26 -45.09
CA VAL A 116 -5.55 1.15 -45.30
C VAL A 116 -4.89 0.88 -43.96
N GLU A 117 -4.08 -0.18 -43.88
CA GLU A 117 -3.32 -0.53 -42.69
C GLU A 117 -2.16 0.47 -42.47
N TYR A 118 -2.02 0.94 -41.22
CA TYR A 118 -0.93 1.78 -40.75
C TYR A 118 -0.17 1.07 -39.63
N ARG A 119 1.16 1.26 -39.58
CA ARG A 119 1.97 0.89 -38.41
C ARG A 119 1.90 2.01 -37.38
N LEU A 120 1.42 1.72 -36.19
CA LEU A 120 1.39 2.66 -35.07
C LEU A 120 2.59 2.40 -34.15
N GLU A 121 3.29 3.46 -33.76
CA GLU A 121 4.34 3.42 -32.74
C GLU A 121 3.96 4.30 -31.56
N PHE A 122 3.98 3.72 -30.36
CA PHE A 122 3.70 4.38 -29.09
C PHE A 122 5.03 4.69 -28.41
N THR A 123 5.35 5.98 -28.27
CA THR A 123 6.61 6.44 -27.70
C THR A 123 6.35 7.11 -26.35
N LEU A 124 6.87 6.50 -25.29
CA LEU A 124 6.88 7.09 -23.95
C LEU A 124 7.77 8.34 -23.90
N PRO A 125 7.45 9.34 -23.06
CA PRO A 125 8.32 10.48 -22.83
C PRO A 125 9.74 10.05 -22.39
N VAL A 126 10.76 10.76 -22.86
CA VAL A 126 12.18 10.52 -22.51
C VAL A 126 12.68 11.46 -21.41
N ASP A 127 11.75 12.08 -20.68
CA ASP A 127 12.02 13.02 -19.59
C ASP A 127 12.11 12.32 -18.21
N GLY A 128 12.06 10.99 -18.19
CA GLY A 128 12.11 10.16 -16.98
C GLY A 128 10.74 9.84 -16.37
N SER A 129 9.67 10.56 -16.76
CA SER A 129 8.34 10.44 -16.13
C SER A 129 7.67 9.07 -16.28
N MET A 130 8.13 8.24 -17.22
CA MET A 130 7.54 6.93 -17.54
C MET A 130 8.59 5.84 -17.74
N ASP A 131 9.83 6.04 -17.26
CA ASP A 131 10.94 5.10 -17.47
C ASP A 131 10.70 3.72 -16.83
N ALA A 132 9.82 3.65 -15.82
CA ALA A 132 9.43 2.40 -15.16
C ALA A 132 8.40 1.57 -15.96
N LEU A 133 7.78 2.14 -17.00
CA LEU A 133 6.70 1.49 -17.74
C LEU A 133 7.21 0.63 -18.90
N SER A 134 6.58 -0.51 -19.09
CA SER A 134 6.82 -1.43 -20.22
C SER A 134 5.50 -1.72 -20.95
N PRO A 135 5.51 -2.01 -22.26
CA PRO A 135 4.31 -2.43 -22.96
C PRO A 135 3.68 -3.64 -22.27
N SER A 136 2.35 -3.64 -22.13
CA SER A 136 1.59 -4.74 -21.52
C SER A 136 2.01 -6.09 -22.09
N ALA A 137 2.05 -7.12 -21.23
CA ALA A 137 2.63 -8.41 -21.58
C ALA A 137 1.69 -9.28 -22.44
N VAL A 138 0.38 -9.09 -22.33
CA VAL A 138 -0.67 -9.92 -22.95
C VAL A 138 -1.66 -9.05 -23.72
N GLY A 139 -2.35 -9.62 -24.71
CA GLY A 139 -3.41 -8.93 -25.46
C GLY A 139 -3.17 -8.89 -26.97
N ALA A 140 -4.24 -8.70 -27.76
CA ALA A 140 -4.18 -8.75 -29.23
C ALA A 140 -3.36 -7.62 -29.86
N ASN A 141 -3.21 -6.50 -29.14
CA ASN A 141 -2.52 -5.29 -29.56
C ASN A 141 -1.38 -4.90 -28.60
N ASN A 142 -0.95 -5.80 -27.72
CA ASN A 142 0.08 -5.53 -26.72
C ASN A 142 1.30 -6.46 -26.95
N GLY A 143 2.22 -6.51 -25.99
CA GLY A 143 3.49 -7.23 -26.08
C GLY A 143 4.59 -6.45 -26.83
N SER A 144 4.25 -5.29 -27.38
CA SER A 144 5.21 -4.33 -27.94
C SER A 144 4.61 -2.92 -27.98
N SER A 145 5.44 -1.89 -28.13
CA SER A 145 5.00 -0.52 -28.38
C SER A 145 4.62 -0.25 -29.84
N VAL A 146 4.43 -1.31 -30.64
CA VAL A 146 4.08 -1.24 -32.06
C VAL A 146 2.79 -2.01 -32.31
N GLN A 147 1.84 -1.38 -33.00
CA GLN A 147 0.57 -1.99 -33.42
C GLN A 147 0.32 -1.76 -34.91
N PHE A 148 -0.66 -2.48 -35.46
CA PHE A 148 -1.12 -2.30 -36.83
C PHE A 148 -2.63 -2.13 -36.84
N ALA A 149 -3.12 -1.07 -37.48
CA ALA A 149 -4.54 -0.77 -37.52
C ALA A 149 -4.93 -0.09 -38.84
N ASP A 150 -6.13 -0.40 -39.32
CA ASP A 150 -6.68 0.23 -40.51
C ASP A 150 -7.17 1.66 -40.20
N GLY A 151 -7.05 2.58 -41.16
CA GLY A 151 -7.72 3.88 -41.06
C GLY A 151 -9.22 3.70 -40.81
N GLY A 152 -9.78 4.48 -39.87
CA GLY A 152 -11.15 4.32 -39.38
C GLY A 152 -11.32 3.35 -38.20
N ALA A 153 -10.25 2.70 -37.73
CA ALA A 153 -10.31 1.82 -36.57
C ALA A 153 -10.57 2.61 -35.27
N THR A 154 -11.31 1.98 -34.35
CA THR A 154 -11.59 2.48 -32.99
C THR A 154 -11.23 1.40 -31.97
N GLY A 155 -10.89 1.80 -30.74
CA GLY A 155 -10.46 0.86 -29.69
C GLY A 155 -9.08 0.28 -29.98
N VAL A 156 -8.21 1.09 -30.61
CA VAL A 156 -6.81 0.73 -30.84
C VAL A 156 -6.01 1.12 -29.60
N ASP A 157 -6.23 0.34 -28.54
CA ASP A 157 -5.74 0.67 -27.21
C ASP A 157 -4.36 0.05 -26.95
N ALA A 158 -3.55 0.73 -26.14
CA ALA A 158 -2.20 0.30 -25.75
C ALA A 158 -2.03 0.37 -24.24
N GLY A 159 -1.84 -0.78 -23.61
CA GLY A 159 -1.58 -0.88 -22.18
C GLY A 159 -0.08 -0.80 -21.91
N PHE A 160 0.30 -0.10 -20.84
CA PHE A 160 1.66 -0.12 -20.30
C PHE A 160 1.62 -0.42 -18.80
N TYR A 161 2.45 -1.34 -18.34
CA TYR A 161 2.48 -1.79 -16.95
C TYR A 161 3.81 -1.41 -16.29
N ASN A 162 3.77 -1.18 -14.97
CA ASN A 162 4.96 -1.12 -14.14
C ASN A 162 5.16 -2.50 -13.48
N PRO A 163 6.30 -3.19 -13.71
CA PRO A 163 6.59 -4.46 -13.06
C PRO A 163 6.54 -4.42 -11.52
N THR A 164 6.77 -3.27 -10.89
CA THR A 164 6.70 -3.14 -9.42
C THR A 164 5.27 -3.04 -8.89
N GLU A 165 4.31 -2.66 -9.73
CA GLU A 165 2.88 -2.54 -9.38
C GLU A 165 2.06 -3.75 -9.79
N TYR A 166 2.63 -4.63 -10.61
CA TYR A 166 1.94 -5.81 -11.12
C TYR A 166 1.50 -6.74 -9.99
N ALA A 167 0.20 -6.98 -9.89
CA ALA A 167 -0.37 -7.88 -8.91
C ALA A 167 -1.59 -8.64 -9.45
N VAL A 168 -1.51 -9.98 -9.42
CA VAL A 168 -2.65 -10.87 -9.68
C VAL A 168 -2.86 -11.75 -8.46
N ALA A 169 -4.03 -11.64 -7.83
CA ALA A 169 -4.36 -12.32 -6.57
C ALA A 169 -3.32 -12.07 -5.43
N PRO A 170 -3.08 -10.81 -5.04
CA PRO A 170 -2.07 -10.48 -4.04
C PRO A 170 -2.41 -11.05 -2.65
N LEU A 171 -1.37 -11.17 -1.83
CA LEU A 171 -1.48 -11.49 -0.41
C LEU A 171 -1.22 -10.22 0.41
N LEU A 172 -2.02 -10.00 1.44
CA LEU A 172 -1.77 -9.03 2.49
C LEU A 172 -0.92 -9.69 3.57
N PHE A 173 0.20 -9.08 3.93
CA PHE A 173 0.97 -9.47 5.10
C PHE A 173 0.74 -8.46 6.23
N THR A 174 0.58 -8.95 7.45
CA THR A 174 0.55 -8.09 8.63
C THR A 174 1.41 -8.69 9.74
N SER A 175 2.11 -7.79 10.44
CA SER A 175 2.67 -8.11 11.75
C SER A 175 1.53 -8.35 12.73
N VAL A 176 1.65 -9.38 13.56
CA VAL A 176 0.74 -9.66 14.68
C VAL A 176 1.63 -9.86 15.90
N MET A 177 1.19 -9.53 17.09
CA MET A 177 1.83 -10.10 18.27
C MET A 177 0.76 -10.54 19.23
N ASN A 178 0.62 -11.86 19.35
CA ASN A 178 -0.18 -12.43 20.41
C ASN A 178 0.68 -12.40 21.68
N GLY A 179 0.54 -11.33 22.47
CA GLY A 179 1.13 -11.24 23.80
C GLY A 179 0.57 -12.32 24.74
N PHE A 180 1.20 -12.48 25.90
CA PHE A 180 0.71 -13.41 26.92
C PHE A 180 -0.41 -12.80 27.76
N ASP A 181 -1.51 -13.53 27.92
CA ASP A 181 -2.58 -13.17 28.86
C ASP A 181 -2.13 -13.43 30.31
N VAL A 182 -2.06 -12.40 31.18
CA VAL A 182 -1.72 -12.57 32.61
C VAL A 182 -2.66 -13.53 33.34
N ILE A 183 -3.87 -13.76 32.82
CA ILE A 183 -4.87 -14.67 33.38
C ILE A 183 -4.54 -16.14 33.05
N ASN A 184 -3.91 -16.41 31.90
CA ASN A 184 -3.71 -17.76 31.35
C ASN A 184 -2.22 -18.15 31.18
N LEU A 185 -1.33 -17.56 31.97
CA LEU A 185 0.14 -17.71 31.90
C LEU A 185 0.66 -19.14 32.13
N ALA A 186 -0.13 -20.02 32.74
CA ALA A 186 0.26 -21.39 33.05
C ALA A 186 0.30 -22.26 31.77
N GLY A 187 1.43 -22.23 31.05
CA GLY A 187 1.72 -23.14 29.93
C GLY A 187 2.01 -22.50 28.58
N GLN A 188 1.94 -21.16 28.45
CA GLN A 188 2.27 -20.47 27.20
C GLN A 188 3.78 -20.19 27.10
N SER A 189 4.40 -20.43 25.94
CA SER A 189 5.82 -20.14 25.64
C SER A 189 5.92 -19.06 24.55
N PHE A 190 6.93 -18.19 24.62
CA PHE A 190 7.06 -17.01 23.73
C PHE A 190 7.33 -17.45 22.30
N GLY A 191 8.11 -18.53 22.14
CA GLY A 191 8.44 -19.08 20.84
C GLY A 191 7.29 -19.76 20.10
N ASP A 192 6.15 -20.03 20.76
CA ASP A 192 4.99 -20.63 20.11
C ASP A 192 3.95 -19.59 19.65
N ALA A 193 4.13 -18.30 20.01
CA ALA A 193 3.20 -17.24 19.63
C ALA A 193 3.37 -16.85 18.15
N LYS A 194 2.26 -16.83 17.40
CA LYS A 194 2.23 -16.32 16.02
C LYS A 194 2.53 -14.81 16.03
N SER A 195 3.50 -14.39 15.21
CA SER A 195 3.94 -12.98 15.14
C SER A 195 3.70 -12.28 13.79
N SER A 196 3.14 -13.01 12.83
CA SER A 196 2.67 -12.45 11.56
C SER A 196 1.80 -13.47 10.84
N ALA A 197 1.05 -13.01 9.86
CA ALA A 197 0.34 -13.86 8.92
C ALA A 197 0.19 -13.11 7.59
N ALA A 198 0.09 -13.87 6.50
CA ALA A 198 -0.48 -13.37 5.27
C ALA A 198 -1.86 -13.97 4.98
N ILE A 199 -2.67 -13.21 4.27
CA ILE A 199 -4.07 -13.52 3.92
C ILE A 199 -4.29 -13.07 2.47
N ALA A 200 -5.16 -13.74 1.71
CA ALA A 200 -5.53 -13.24 0.38
C ALA A 200 -6.14 -11.82 0.47
N TYR A 201 -5.74 -10.92 -0.42
CA TYR A 201 -6.19 -9.51 -0.41
C TYR A 201 -7.71 -9.37 -0.50
N ASN A 202 -8.35 -10.25 -1.26
CA ASN A 202 -9.80 -10.29 -1.45
C ASN A 202 -10.52 -11.22 -0.44
N ALA A 203 -9.83 -11.70 0.60
CA ALA A 203 -10.45 -12.53 1.61
C ALA A 203 -11.55 -11.75 2.36
N SER A 204 -12.66 -12.43 2.66
CA SER A 204 -13.77 -11.85 3.40
C SER A 204 -14.36 -12.86 4.38
N GLY A 205 -15.03 -12.36 5.42
CA GLY A 205 -15.65 -13.17 6.47
C GLY A 205 -14.76 -13.36 7.71
N THR A 206 -15.24 -14.17 8.65
CA THR A 206 -14.57 -14.42 9.93
C THR A 206 -13.61 -15.62 9.83
N GLY A 207 -12.31 -15.38 10.00
CA GLY A 207 -11.30 -16.43 10.03
C GLY A 207 -10.85 -16.92 8.64
N PRO A 208 -10.42 -16.01 7.74
CA PRO A 208 -9.81 -16.43 6.49
C PRO A 208 -8.55 -17.26 6.74
N THR A 209 -8.21 -18.16 5.79
CA THR A 209 -7.01 -18.99 5.89
C THR A 209 -5.76 -18.12 5.96
N GLN A 210 -5.06 -18.18 7.09
CA GLN A 210 -3.76 -17.55 7.27
C GLN A 210 -2.65 -18.43 6.68
N THR A 211 -1.74 -17.82 5.95
CA THR A 211 -0.48 -18.40 5.45
C THR A 211 0.71 -17.64 6.05
N TYR A 212 1.95 -18.14 5.90
CA TYR A 212 3.18 -17.43 6.35
C TYR A 212 3.23 -17.02 7.82
N ILE A 213 2.97 -17.98 8.70
CA ILE A 213 3.02 -17.73 10.15
C ILE A 213 4.48 -17.79 10.61
N VAL A 214 5.03 -16.65 11.00
CA VAL A 214 6.38 -16.56 11.60
C VAL A 214 6.26 -16.49 13.12
N PRO A 215 6.99 -17.31 13.90
CA PRO A 215 6.93 -17.29 15.35
C PRO A 215 7.64 -16.05 15.93
N ALA A 216 7.14 -15.57 17.07
CA ALA A 216 7.73 -14.41 17.76
C ALA A 216 9.19 -14.64 18.18
N SER A 217 9.61 -15.90 18.40
CA SER A 217 11.01 -16.24 18.70
C SER A 217 11.99 -15.99 17.56
N GLU A 218 11.55 -15.56 16.37
CA GLU A 218 12.45 -15.28 15.26
C GLU A 218 12.66 -13.77 15.03
N LYS A 219 11.70 -12.93 15.40
CA LYS A 219 11.71 -11.48 15.12
C LYS A 219 11.08 -10.57 16.19
N GLY A 220 10.42 -11.14 17.20
CA GLY A 220 9.67 -10.37 18.20
C GLY A 220 8.55 -9.53 17.61
N ALA A 221 8.29 -8.38 18.24
CA ALA A 221 7.34 -7.39 17.74
C ALA A 221 7.91 -6.59 16.57
N THR A 222 7.09 -6.48 15.54
CA THR A 222 7.40 -5.73 14.32
C THR A 222 6.22 -4.86 13.92
N TYR A 223 6.51 -3.78 13.20
CA TYR A 223 5.46 -2.91 12.64
C TYR A 223 5.66 -2.70 11.14
N GLY A 224 6.71 -1.97 10.74
CA GLY A 224 6.95 -1.64 9.33
C GLY A 224 7.07 -2.88 8.46
N VAL A 225 6.47 -2.85 7.28
CA VAL A 225 6.43 -3.96 6.32
C VAL A 225 6.76 -3.44 4.93
N ALA A 226 7.82 -3.96 4.31
CA ALA A 226 8.16 -3.59 2.93
C ALA A 226 8.34 -4.81 2.03
N TRP A 227 7.85 -4.73 0.79
CA TRP A 227 7.96 -5.79 -0.21
C TRP A 227 8.81 -5.31 -1.39
N GLN A 228 9.80 -6.11 -1.80
CA GLN A 228 10.57 -5.90 -3.03
C GLN A 228 10.03 -6.85 -4.12
N PRO A 229 9.15 -6.38 -5.04
CA PRO A 229 8.49 -7.25 -6.02
C PRO A 229 9.48 -7.99 -6.94
N SER A 230 10.52 -7.28 -7.38
CA SER A 230 11.50 -7.77 -8.36
C SER A 230 12.30 -8.98 -7.89
N SER A 231 12.49 -9.14 -6.58
CA SER A 231 13.24 -10.25 -5.97
C SER A 231 12.37 -11.14 -5.09
N GLN A 232 11.10 -10.77 -4.91
CA GLN A 232 10.13 -11.44 -4.05
C GLN A 232 10.56 -11.52 -2.57
N MET A 233 11.10 -10.42 -2.04
CA MET A 233 11.64 -10.34 -0.67
C MET A 233 10.76 -9.46 0.23
N LEU A 234 10.34 -10.00 1.39
CA LEU A 234 9.49 -9.33 2.37
C LEU A 234 10.29 -8.97 3.63
N PHE A 235 10.25 -7.70 4.01
CA PHE A 235 10.98 -7.14 5.15
C PHE A 235 10.05 -6.67 6.25
N VAL A 236 10.49 -6.80 7.49
CA VAL A 236 9.78 -6.27 8.67
C VAL A 236 10.75 -5.62 9.66
N SER A 237 10.37 -4.48 10.23
CA SER A 237 11.19 -3.74 11.22
C SER A 237 10.75 -4.01 12.65
N SER A 238 11.70 -4.08 13.58
CA SER A 238 11.45 -4.16 15.02
C SER A 238 10.70 -2.93 15.52
N TYR A 239 9.66 -3.13 16.32
CA TYR A 239 8.86 -2.05 16.90
C TYR A 239 8.61 -2.29 18.39
N LEU A 240 8.95 -1.28 19.21
CA LEU A 240 8.90 -1.35 20.66
C LEU A 240 7.46 -1.22 21.18
N LYS A 241 7.04 -2.15 22.05
CA LYS A 241 5.81 -2.03 22.85
C LYS A 241 6.07 -2.55 24.27
N THR A 242 5.37 -2.01 25.27
CA THR A 242 5.66 -2.30 26.68
C THR A 242 5.63 -3.80 27.03
N MET A 243 4.72 -4.56 26.42
CA MET A 243 4.54 -5.98 26.71
C MET A 243 4.86 -6.87 25.51
N ALA A 244 5.94 -6.53 24.81
CA ALA A 244 6.28 -7.13 23.55
C ALA A 244 7.81 -7.23 23.40
N GLY A 245 8.34 -8.45 23.50
CA GLY A 245 9.75 -8.68 23.23
C GLY A 245 10.22 -8.28 21.82
N LEU A 246 11.49 -7.91 21.71
CA LEU A 246 12.18 -7.56 20.47
C LEU A 246 13.07 -8.72 20.01
N GLY A 247 12.91 -9.12 18.74
CA GLY A 247 13.81 -10.08 18.12
C GLY A 247 13.80 -11.50 18.72
N PRO A 248 14.66 -12.39 18.18
CA PRO A 248 14.77 -13.79 18.59
C PRO A 248 15.47 -14.02 19.95
N THR A 249 16.20 -13.02 20.44
CA THR A 249 17.14 -13.14 21.55
C THR A 249 16.52 -12.89 22.93
N ASP A 250 15.22 -12.58 23.01
CA ASP A 250 14.44 -12.60 24.26
C ASP A 250 14.17 -14.02 24.80
N THR A 251 14.70 -15.04 24.11
CA THR A 251 14.75 -16.42 24.58
C THR A 251 15.97 -16.64 25.49
N PRO A 252 15.82 -17.19 26.72
CA PRO A 252 16.95 -17.52 27.60
C PRO A 252 18.03 -18.35 26.90
N GLY A 253 19.26 -17.85 26.85
CA GLY A 253 20.44 -18.56 26.32
C GLY A 253 20.89 -18.19 24.89
N ALA A 254 20.25 -17.23 24.22
CA ALA A 254 20.73 -16.72 22.94
C ALA A 254 21.94 -15.77 23.11
N ALA A 255 23.00 -15.96 22.32
CA ALA A 255 24.15 -15.07 22.28
C ALA A 255 24.06 -14.14 21.06
N GLY A 256 24.14 -12.81 21.28
CA GLY A 256 24.02 -11.77 20.25
C GLY A 256 22.93 -10.77 20.62
N GLY A 257 23.30 -9.49 20.81
CA GLY A 257 22.48 -8.49 21.50
C GLY A 257 21.18 -8.13 20.78
N VAL A 258 20.13 -7.97 21.59
CA VAL A 258 18.84 -7.36 21.24
C VAL A 258 19.07 -5.91 20.81
N THR A 259 18.41 -5.45 19.76
CA THR A 259 18.44 -4.04 19.40
C THR A 259 17.10 -3.54 18.88
N THR A 260 16.90 -2.24 18.99
CA THR A 260 15.73 -1.50 18.53
C THR A 260 15.81 -1.19 17.02
N GLY A 261 16.90 -1.60 16.36
CA GLY A 261 17.20 -1.33 14.95
C GLY A 261 17.16 -2.58 14.06
N GLY A 262 16.51 -3.66 14.48
CA GLY A 262 16.47 -4.92 13.73
C GLY A 262 15.51 -4.86 12.54
N ILE A 263 16.01 -5.17 11.34
CA ILE A 263 15.19 -5.44 10.15
C ILE A 263 15.35 -6.91 9.77
N TYR A 264 14.24 -7.61 9.61
CA TYR A 264 14.20 -9.04 9.33
C TYR A 264 13.67 -9.30 7.93
N LEU A 265 14.22 -10.32 7.29
CA LEU A 265 13.74 -10.86 6.03
C LEU A 265 12.87 -12.09 6.28
N ILE A 266 11.69 -12.15 5.66
CA ILE A 266 10.77 -13.30 5.73
C ILE A 266 10.95 -14.18 4.49
N THR A 267 11.34 -15.45 4.68
CA THR A 267 11.52 -16.41 3.57
C THR A 267 11.06 -17.85 3.91
N PRO A 268 10.64 -18.64 2.92
CA PRO A 268 10.19 -18.22 1.59
C PRO A 268 8.74 -17.70 1.64
N VAL A 269 8.39 -16.78 0.75
CA VAL A 269 7.04 -16.19 0.64
C VAL A 269 6.10 -17.06 -0.22
N ASP A 270 6.36 -18.38 -0.29
CA ASP A 270 5.50 -19.40 -0.94
C ASP A 270 5.12 -20.63 -0.07
N ALA A 271 5.64 -20.78 1.16
CA ALA A 271 5.48 -21.98 1.98
C ALA A 271 4.67 -21.78 3.28
N THR A 272 4.08 -22.87 3.77
CA THR A 272 3.46 -22.97 5.12
C THR A 272 4.46 -22.82 6.29
N ASN A 273 5.77 -22.72 6.01
CA ASN A 273 6.85 -22.66 7.00
C ASN A 273 7.77 -21.44 6.74
N ALA A 274 7.20 -20.23 6.70
CA ALA A 274 8.00 -19.02 6.61
C ALA A 274 8.86 -18.83 7.87
N THR A 275 10.08 -18.35 7.68
CA THR A 275 11.03 -18.00 8.75
C THR A 275 11.45 -16.54 8.63
N ALA A 276 11.71 -15.89 9.75
CA ALA A 276 12.40 -14.60 9.81
C ALA A 276 13.89 -14.80 10.09
N THR A 277 14.72 -14.14 9.31
CA THR A 277 16.16 -14.02 9.54
C THR A 277 16.54 -12.56 9.66
N LEU A 278 17.48 -12.23 10.55
CA LEU A 278 17.98 -10.86 10.65
C LEU A 278 18.67 -10.48 9.34
N PHE A 279 18.17 -9.44 8.67
CA PHE A 279 18.75 -8.90 7.44
C PHE A 279 19.85 -7.90 7.78
N ILE A 280 19.52 -6.91 8.60
CA ILE A 280 20.47 -5.92 9.11
C ILE A 280 20.04 -5.48 10.51
N ASP A 281 21.02 -5.16 11.34
CA ASP A 281 20.81 -4.49 12.62
C ASP A 281 21.42 -3.08 12.53
N LEU A 282 20.56 -2.08 12.65
CA LEU A 282 20.92 -0.67 12.51
C LEU A 282 21.47 -0.06 13.80
N GLN A 283 21.17 -0.60 14.98
CA GLN A 283 21.57 0.02 16.26
C GLN A 283 23.09 0.18 16.44
N PRO A 284 23.96 -0.72 15.94
CA PRO A 284 25.41 -0.51 15.97
C PRO A 284 25.89 0.54 14.96
N ILE A 285 25.05 0.95 14.01
CA ILE A 285 25.37 1.85 12.90
C ILE A 285 24.83 3.25 13.16
N ILE A 286 23.57 3.35 13.59
CA ILE A 286 22.83 4.56 13.94
C ILE A 286 22.17 4.37 15.31
N ASP A 287 22.02 5.46 16.08
CA ASP A 287 21.42 5.38 17.41
C ASP A 287 19.90 5.23 17.33
N THR A 288 19.39 4.00 17.36
CA THR A 288 17.94 3.72 17.40
C THR A 288 17.36 3.74 18.82
N GLY A 289 18.13 4.18 19.82
CA GLY A 289 17.74 4.21 21.22
C GLY A 289 17.92 2.85 21.91
N ALA A 290 18.32 2.85 23.19
CA ALA A 290 18.56 1.62 23.93
C ALA A 290 17.29 0.77 24.05
N ASN A 291 17.43 -0.56 23.98
CA ASN A 291 16.34 -1.47 24.33
C ASN A 291 16.05 -1.35 25.84
N PRO A 292 14.85 -0.89 26.23
CA PRO A 292 14.52 -0.72 27.64
C PRO A 292 14.05 -2.03 28.31
N HIS A 293 13.80 -3.10 27.54
CA HIS A 293 13.37 -4.39 28.08
C HIS A 293 14.49 -5.08 28.89
N PRO A 294 14.18 -5.73 30.04
CA PRO A 294 15.09 -6.59 30.76
C PRO A 294 15.61 -7.69 29.85
N LEU A 295 16.92 -7.90 29.91
CA LEU A 295 17.59 -8.95 29.19
C LEU A 295 17.23 -10.32 29.78
N PRO A 296 17.35 -11.43 29.02
CA PRO A 296 17.09 -12.77 29.54
C PRO A 296 17.93 -13.15 30.77
N THR A 297 19.03 -12.43 31.04
CA THR A 297 19.88 -12.61 32.23
C THR A 297 19.37 -11.89 33.47
N ASP A 298 18.41 -10.99 33.32
CA ASP A 298 17.88 -10.18 34.41
C ASP A 298 16.92 -10.98 35.28
N THR A 299 16.89 -10.67 36.58
CA THR A 299 15.96 -11.31 37.52
C THR A 299 14.67 -10.50 37.55
N CYS A 300 13.54 -11.14 37.23
CA CYS A 300 12.26 -10.44 37.25
C CYS A 300 11.94 -9.86 38.64
N THR A 301 11.51 -8.60 38.66
CA THR A 301 11.12 -7.85 39.87
C THR A 301 9.67 -8.11 40.30
N SER A 302 8.89 -8.82 39.47
CA SER A 302 7.51 -9.24 39.76
C SER A 302 7.43 -10.30 40.84
N ALA A 303 6.53 -10.12 41.81
CA ALA A 303 6.30 -11.10 42.87
C ALA A 303 5.76 -12.45 42.36
N LEU A 304 5.10 -12.49 41.19
CA LEU A 304 4.62 -13.73 40.56
C LEU A 304 5.76 -14.55 39.92
N PHE A 305 6.88 -13.89 39.59
CA PHE A 305 8.01 -14.49 38.87
C PHE A 305 9.33 -14.36 39.65
N ALA A 306 9.25 -14.03 40.94
CA ALA A 306 10.40 -13.83 41.81
C ALA A 306 11.29 -15.08 41.82
N GLY A 307 12.56 -14.92 41.42
CA GLY A 307 13.54 -16.01 41.36
C GLY A 307 13.54 -16.83 40.06
N THR A 308 12.79 -16.41 39.04
CA THR A 308 12.90 -16.96 37.67
C THR A 308 13.77 -16.05 36.78
N THR A 309 14.64 -16.64 35.96
CA THR A 309 15.51 -15.94 34.99
C THR A 309 14.94 -16.02 33.57
N ASN A 310 13.62 -15.90 33.41
CA ASN A 310 12.98 -16.04 32.10
C ASN A 310 12.69 -14.67 31.48
N GLY A 311 12.81 -14.57 30.15
CA GLY A 311 12.44 -13.41 29.32
C GLY A 311 10.94 -13.09 29.28
N ARG A 312 10.30 -13.01 30.46
CA ARG A 312 8.90 -12.61 30.69
C ARG A 312 8.81 -11.41 31.63
N CYS A 313 9.95 -10.79 31.96
CA CYS A 313 9.99 -9.68 32.90
C CYS A 313 9.33 -8.41 32.32
N TRP A 314 9.08 -8.38 31.01
CA TRP A 314 8.49 -7.24 30.29
C TRP A 314 7.01 -6.97 30.57
N ILE A 315 6.30 -7.91 31.20
CA ILE A 315 4.85 -7.79 31.44
C ILE A 315 4.49 -6.64 32.43
N HIS A 316 5.48 -6.06 33.13
CA HIS A 316 5.30 -5.02 34.15
C HIS A 316 6.21 -3.80 33.99
N GLU A 317 6.84 -3.64 32.83
CA GLU A 317 7.74 -2.52 32.61
C GLU A 317 7.04 -1.18 32.63
N ASP A 318 7.75 -0.16 33.09
CA ASP A 318 7.35 1.23 33.01
C ASP A 318 8.19 1.92 31.92
N ILE A 319 7.91 1.55 30.68
CA ILE A 319 8.59 2.06 29.48
C ILE A 319 7.63 2.81 28.56
N LEU A 320 6.62 3.45 29.17
CA LEU A 320 5.54 4.11 28.46
C LEU A 320 6.03 5.27 27.61
N ALA A 321 7.11 5.93 28.05
CA ALA A 321 7.72 7.05 27.36
C ALA A 321 8.44 6.60 26.08
N GLU A 322 9.05 5.42 26.08
CA GLU A 322 9.84 4.89 24.97
C GLU A 322 8.97 4.40 23.80
N VAL A 323 7.72 4.00 24.06
CA VAL A 323 6.78 3.56 23.03
C VAL A 323 6.54 4.69 22.03
N GLY A 324 6.79 4.42 20.75
CA GLY A 324 6.68 5.42 19.68
C GLY A 324 7.84 6.42 19.58
N THR A 325 8.84 6.37 20.48
CA THR A 325 10.04 7.25 20.45
C THR A 325 11.36 6.50 20.37
N VAL A 326 11.35 5.17 20.40
CA VAL A 326 12.55 4.32 20.35
C VAL A 326 12.33 3.23 19.30
N GLY A 327 13.40 2.92 18.57
CA GLY A 327 13.42 1.94 17.50
C GLY A 327 13.01 2.48 16.15
N LEU A 328 12.44 1.60 15.33
CA LEU A 328 12.12 1.88 13.94
C LEU A 328 10.61 2.09 13.77
N GLY A 329 10.27 3.02 12.88
CA GLY A 329 8.92 3.25 12.40
C GLY A 329 8.61 2.36 11.19
N ASP A 330 7.98 2.98 10.21
CA ASP A 330 7.55 2.31 8.99
C ASP A 330 8.74 1.81 8.13
N LEU A 331 8.45 0.93 7.17
CA LEU A 331 9.39 0.46 6.17
C LEU A 331 8.78 0.60 4.78
N ASP A 332 9.55 1.17 3.86
CA ASP A 332 9.12 1.23 2.47
C ASP A 332 10.26 1.26 1.48
N PHE A 333 10.01 0.76 0.27
CA PHE A 333 10.97 0.88 -0.82
C PHE A 333 10.73 2.17 -1.61
N ASN A 334 11.78 2.75 -2.17
CA ASN A 334 11.60 3.73 -3.24
C ASN A 334 11.01 3.09 -4.51
N ALA A 335 10.62 3.93 -5.47
CA ALA A 335 9.92 3.52 -6.69
C ALA A 335 10.58 2.39 -7.47
N ASP A 336 11.92 2.38 -7.54
CA ASP A 336 12.69 1.38 -8.28
C ASP A 336 13.04 0.14 -7.45
N GLY A 337 12.78 0.16 -6.13
CA GLY A 337 13.04 -0.94 -5.23
C GLY A 337 14.51 -1.11 -4.83
N THR A 338 15.40 -0.18 -5.14
CA THR A 338 16.84 -0.31 -4.84
C THR A 338 17.24 0.19 -3.45
N VAL A 339 16.42 1.03 -2.82
CA VAL A 339 16.66 1.60 -1.49
C VAL A 339 15.49 1.28 -0.57
N LEU A 340 15.78 0.66 0.57
CA LEU A 340 14.83 0.47 1.66
C LEU A 340 14.93 1.66 2.61
N TYR A 341 13.80 2.27 2.93
CA TYR A 341 13.69 3.38 3.87
C TYR A 341 13.06 2.93 5.18
N THR A 342 13.48 3.56 6.28
CA THR A 342 12.80 3.48 7.58
C THR A 342 12.86 4.82 8.29
N VAL A 343 12.08 4.98 9.36
CA VAL A 343 12.20 6.12 10.26
C VAL A 343 12.87 5.68 11.56
N ASN A 344 13.95 6.35 11.95
CA ASN A 344 14.51 6.23 13.28
C ASN A 344 13.67 7.09 14.24
N LEU A 345 12.86 6.44 15.09
CA LEU A 345 11.95 7.12 16.02
C LEU A 345 12.70 7.87 17.14
N HIS A 346 13.94 7.46 17.43
CA HIS A 346 14.77 8.04 18.48
C HIS A 346 15.41 9.36 18.06
N THR A 347 16.05 9.38 16.89
CA THR A 347 16.70 10.58 16.36
C THR A 347 15.79 11.42 15.49
N ARG A 348 14.61 10.90 15.11
CA ARG A 348 13.62 11.55 14.22
C ARG A 348 14.19 11.79 12.83
N GLU A 349 14.82 10.75 12.29
CA GLU A 349 15.47 10.78 10.99
C GLU A 349 14.86 9.75 10.05
N VAL A 350 14.75 10.12 8.77
CA VAL A 350 14.51 9.17 7.68
C VAL A 350 15.84 8.53 7.31
N VAL A 351 15.88 7.20 7.25
CA VAL A 351 17.10 6.42 7.04
C VAL A 351 17.00 5.71 5.70
N ALA A 352 17.93 6.00 4.79
CA ALA A 352 18.08 5.36 3.49
C ALA A 352 19.08 4.19 3.57
N ILE A 353 18.65 3.00 3.16
CA ILE A 353 19.42 1.75 3.21
C ILE A 353 19.54 1.21 1.77
N PRO A 354 20.65 1.46 1.06
CA PRO A 354 20.79 1.06 -0.34
C PRO A 354 21.02 -0.45 -0.45
N VAL A 355 19.96 -1.21 -0.72
CA VAL A 355 20.01 -2.69 -0.71
C VAL A 355 20.18 -3.32 -2.10
N GLY A 356 19.85 -2.59 -3.17
CA GLY A 356 19.87 -3.10 -4.55
C GLY A 356 18.81 -4.18 -4.83
N ILE A 357 18.90 -4.82 -6.00
CA ILE A 357 17.98 -5.88 -6.45
C ILE A 357 18.79 -7.08 -6.97
N PRO A 358 18.69 -8.28 -6.37
CA PRO A 358 17.98 -8.57 -5.12
C PRO A 358 18.63 -7.84 -3.93
N ALA A 359 17.83 -7.56 -2.90
CA ALA A 359 18.27 -6.86 -1.71
C ALA A 359 19.39 -7.61 -0.97
N VAL A 360 20.47 -6.88 -0.67
CA VAL A 360 21.62 -7.33 0.14
C VAL A 360 21.92 -6.25 1.18
N ALA A 361 22.23 -6.65 2.41
CA ALA A 361 22.57 -5.69 3.46
C ALA A 361 23.81 -4.86 3.06
N PRO A 362 23.72 -3.53 3.03
CA PRO A 362 24.83 -2.68 2.60
C PRO A 362 25.94 -2.58 3.65
N ALA A 363 27.06 -1.94 3.29
CA ALA A 363 28.04 -1.54 4.28
C ALA A 363 27.51 -0.37 5.12
N ALA A 364 27.90 -0.30 6.39
CA ALA A 364 27.46 0.74 7.32
C ALA A 364 27.68 2.18 6.80
N GLY A 365 28.73 2.41 6.00
CA GLY A 365 29.05 3.72 5.45
C GLY A 365 28.16 4.16 4.26
N ASP A 366 27.36 3.24 3.71
CA ASP A 366 26.44 3.53 2.61
C ASP A 366 25.05 3.96 3.13
N ILE A 367 24.78 3.79 4.43
CA ILE A 367 23.52 4.16 5.07
C ILE A 367 23.54 5.66 5.38
N VAL A 368 22.49 6.37 4.95
CA VAL A 368 22.37 7.82 5.10
C VAL A 368 21.12 8.16 5.92
N SER A 369 21.23 9.15 6.81
CA SER A 369 20.12 9.62 7.64
C SER A 369 19.83 11.10 7.35
N TYR A 370 18.54 11.44 7.32
CA TYR A 370 18.04 12.78 7.02
C TYR A 370 17.11 13.23 8.15
N ALA A 371 17.40 14.36 8.78
CA ALA A 371 16.56 14.90 9.86
C ALA A 371 15.17 15.26 9.33
N ALA A 372 14.13 14.63 9.89
CA ALA A 372 12.76 14.92 9.52
C ALA A 372 12.32 16.32 10.02
N PRO A 373 11.34 16.97 9.37
CA PRO A 373 10.84 18.27 9.80
C PRO A 373 10.26 18.24 11.21
N THR A 374 10.62 19.24 12.00
CA THR A 374 10.10 19.43 13.37
C THR A 374 9.51 20.82 13.61
N ALA A 375 9.88 21.79 12.78
CA ALA A 375 9.57 23.21 13.00
C ALA A 375 8.08 23.57 12.81
N ASP A 376 7.32 22.72 12.11
CA ASP A 376 5.89 22.94 11.86
C ASP A 376 5.00 22.55 13.06
N CYS A 377 5.56 21.85 14.06
CA CYS A 377 4.90 21.65 15.34
C CYS A 377 5.10 22.84 16.27
N ALA A 378 4.09 23.14 17.09
CA ALA A 378 4.12 24.27 18.04
C ALA A 378 5.36 24.22 18.96
N ASN A 379 5.73 23.02 19.41
CA ASN A 379 7.05 22.72 19.95
C ASN A 379 7.77 21.71 19.04
N PRO A 380 8.97 22.03 18.51
CA PRO A 380 9.75 21.07 17.71
C PRO A 380 10.08 19.77 18.44
N ALA A 381 10.12 19.77 19.77
CA ALA A 381 10.31 18.56 20.56
C ALA A 381 9.12 17.58 20.46
N ASP A 382 7.94 18.05 20.06
CA ASP A 382 6.70 17.26 19.99
C ASP A 382 6.47 16.66 18.60
N ALA A 383 7.35 16.90 17.63
CA ALA A 383 7.28 16.29 16.31
C ALA A 383 7.77 14.84 16.34
N GLN A 384 6.93 13.91 15.90
CA GLN A 384 7.25 12.49 15.81
C GLN A 384 6.99 11.96 14.39
N PRO A 385 8.05 11.78 13.56
CA PRO A 385 7.93 11.09 12.27
C PRO A 385 7.71 9.60 12.48
N PHE A 386 6.98 8.95 11.58
CA PHE A 386 6.81 7.49 11.62
C PHE A 386 6.53 6.90 10.23
N ALA A 387 5.46 7.37 9.58
CA ALA A 387 4.96 6.81 8.33
C ALA A 387 5.88 7.08 7.14
N LEU A 388 5.93 6.14 6.20
CA LEU A 388 6.56 6.30 4.89
C LEU A 388 5.55 5.93 3.80
N ALA A 389 5.81 6.39 2.57
CA ALA A 389 5.26 5.81 1.36
C ALA A 389 6.19 6.06 0.18
N ALA A 390 6.26 5.12 -0.75
CA ALA A 390 6.95 5.32 -2.02
C ALA A 390 6.33 6.46 -2.83
N HIS A 391 7.15 7.29 -3.48
CA HIS A 391 6.67 8.11 -4.58
C HIS A 391 6.63 7.24 -5.85
N ALA A 392 5.43 6.86 -6.33
CA ALA A 392 5.26 5.80 -7.33
C ALA A 392 6.11 5.94 -8.61
N ASP A 393 6.38 7.17 -9.04
CA ASP A 393 7.07 7.47 -10.31
C ASP A 393 8.42 8.19 -10.13
N ASP A 394 8.94 8.36 -8.91
CA ASP A 394 10.23 9.04 -8.67
C ASP A 394 11.06 8.29 -7.61
N PRO A 395 12.16 7.60 -8.00
CA PRO A 395 12.95 6.80 -7.09
C PRO A 395 13.78 7.61 -6.09
N ASP A 396 13.94 8.92 -6.31
CA ASP A 396 14.64 9.80 -5.40
C ASP A 396 13.70 10.40 -4.34
N LYS A 397 12.39 10.17 -4.44
CA LYS A 397 11.38 10.74 -3.56
C LYS A 397 10.60 9.71 -2.73
N MET A 398 10.22 10.13 -1.52
CA MET A 398 9.32 9.41 -0.61
C MET A 398 8.32 10.37 0.00
N TYR A 399 7.24 9.85 0.57
CA TYR A 399 6.38 10.60 1.48
C TYR A 399 6.69 10.24 2.92
N VAL A 400 6.61 11.23 3.82
CA VAL A 400 6.96 11.06 5.24
C VAL A 400 5.87 11.67 6.11
N GLY A 401 5.25 10.85 6.96
CA GLY A 401 4.22 11.29 7.89
C GLY A 401 4.80 11.70 9.25
N VAL A 402 4.36 12.84 9.76
CA VAL A 402 4.78 13.39 11.06
C VAL A 402 3.57 13.76 11.90
N THR A 403 3.59 13.38 13.17
CA THR A 403 2.57 13.78 14.15
C THR A 403 3.11 14.87 15.07
N CYS A 404 2.39 15.97 15.23
CA CYS A 404 2.61 16.90 16.34
C CYS A 404 1.85 16.37 17.55
N THR A 405 2.59 15.90 18.55
CA THR A 405 2.06 15.12 19.67
C THR A 405 1.47 15.96 20.78
N ALA A 406 1.73 17.27 20.78
CA ALA A 406 1.37 18.22 21.84
C ALA A 406 1.82 17.78 23.25
N TYR A 407 2.84 16.90 23.34
CA TYR A 407 3.33 16.36 24.60
C TYR A 407 3.74 17.46 25.58
N SER A 408 4.41 18.50 25.10
CA SER A 408 4.95 19.55 25.94
C SER A 408 3.90 20.51 26.48
N SER A 409 2.88 20.83 25.66
CA SER A 409 1.84 21.81 26.01
C SER A 409 0.63 21.18 26.68
N GLN A 410 0.37 19.91 26.38
CA GLN A 410 -0.87 19.22 26.72
C GLN A 410 -2.12 19.94 26.18
N ASP A 411 -1.99 20.74 25.10
CA ASP A 411 -3.11 21.39 24.41
C ASP A 411 -3.55 20.55 23.19
N PRO A 412 -4.76 19.97 23.20
CA PRO A 412 -5.28 19.21 22.06
C PRO A 412 -5.41 20.03 20.76
N ALA A 413 -5.43 21.37 20.83
CA ALA A 413 -5.44 22.22 19.64
C ALA A 413 -4.10 22.18 18.86
N GLU A 414 -3.03 21.70 19.50
CA GLU A 414 -1.70 21.55 18.90
C GLU A 414 -1.46 20.13 18.35
N LEU A 415 -2.48 19.28 18.32
CA LEU A 415 -2.43 17.98 17.65
C LEU A 415 -2.61 18.14 16.13
N TRP A 416 -1.58 17.76 15.38
CA TRP A 416 -1.57 17.86 13.92
C TRP A 416 -0.98 16.60 13.28
N ALA A 417 -1.49 16.30 12.09
CA ALA A 417 -0.87 15.39 11.14
C ALA A 417 -0.25 16.22 10.01
N TRP A 418 0.97 15.87 9.62
CA TRP A 418 1.69 16.44 8.48
C TRP A 418 2.16 15.32 7.56
N VAL A 419 2.18 15.58 6.25
CA VAL A 419 2.90 14.77 5.29
C VAL A 419 3.82 15.66 4.46
N TYR A 420 5.05 15.20 4.29
CA TYR A 420 6.07 15.85 3.49
C TYR A 420 6.44 14.96 2.30
N GLU A 421 6.67 15.57 1.15
CA GLU A 421 7.48 14.98 0.10
C GLU A 421 8.96 15.15 0.49
N PHE A 422 9.67 14.04 0.62
CA PHE A 422 11.10 13.97 0.90
C PHE A 422 11.86 13.68 -0.39
N ASP A 423 12.89 14.46 -0.69
CA ASP A 423 13.80 14.28 -1.83
C ASP A 423 15.19 13.89 -1.32
N SER A 424 15.58 12.64 -1.57
CA SER A 424 16.86 12.07 -1.14
C SER A 424 18.08 12.61 -1.91
N GLY A 425 17.89 13.17 -3.10
CA GLY A 425 18.95 13.75 -3.91
C GLY A 425 19.53 15.03 -3.32
N ASN A 426 18.73 15.77 -2.54
CA ASN A 426 19.14 16.99 -1.86
C ASN A 426 18.84 17.02 -0.35
N GLY A 427 18.15 16.01 0.19
CA GLY A 427 17.77 15.90 1.59
C GLY A 427 16.65 16.85 2.03
N SER A 428 15.87 17.40 1.10
CA SER A 428 14.83 18.38 1.39
C SER A 428 13.48 17.73 1.69
N PHE A 429 12.66 18.46 2.46
CA PHE A 429 11.30 18.06 2.81
C PHE A 429 10.35 19.21 2.46
N THR A 430 9.33 18.93 1.66
CA THR A 430 8.31 19.89 1.23
C THR A 430 6.95 19.48 1.81
N PRO A 431 6.28 20.32 2.60
CA PRO A 431 4.96 19.97 3.13
C PRO A 431 3.92 19.93 2.01
N ILE A 432 3.18 18.84 1.92
CA ILE A 432 2.15 18.62 0.88
C ILE A 432 0.73 18.45 1.46
N PHE A 433 0.66 18.10 2.74
CA PHE A 433 -0.58 17.93 3.47
C PHE A 433 -0.39 18.27 4.94
N ASN A 434 -1.40 18.90 5.54
CA ASN A 434 -1.51 19.03 6.98
C ASN A 434 -2.96 19.14 7.41
N SER A 435 -3.23 18.73 8.65
CA SER A 435 -4.52 18.96 9.29
C SER A 435 -4.42 18.88 10.81
N THR A 436 -5.29 19.61 11.48
CA THR A 436 -5.58 19.40 12.90
C THR A 436 -6.25 18.04 13.12
N LEU A 437 -5.94 17.39 14.23
CA LEU A 437 -6.56 16.14 14.68
C LEU A 437 -7.60 16.40 15.79
N ASN A 438 -8.52 17.33 15.53
CA ASN A 438 -9.50 17.83 16.50
C ASN A 438 -10.97 17.57 16.11
N TYR A 439 -11.19 16.75 15.08
CA TYR A 439 -12.53 16.37 14.64
C TYR A 439 -13.23 15.47 15.66
N ALA A 440 -14.55 15.37 15.55
CA ALA A 440 -15.36 14.68 16.53
C ALA A 440 -15.14 13.17 16.47
N ARG A 441 -14.84 12.58 17.64
CA ARG A 441 -14.65 11.12 17.83
C ARG A 441 -15.26 10.72 19.16
N PRO A 442 -16.50 10.18 19.17
CA PRO A 442 -17.34 10.18 20.37
C PRO A 442 -16.91 9.19 21.45
N ARG A 443 -16.50 7.96 21.10
CA ARG A 443 -16.17 6.91 22.10
C ARG A 443 -15.42 5.74 21.47
N SER A 444 -14.27 5.31 22.00
CA SER A 444 -13.53 4.17 21.42
C SER A 444 -14.16 2.82 21.74
N VAL A 445 -14.83 2.68 22.88
CA VAL A 445 -15.48 1.42 23.25
C VAL A 445 -16.74 1.65 24.05
N GLY A 446 -17.76 0.84 23.81
CA GLY A 446 -18.70 0.51 24.88
C GLY A 446 -19.54 -0.70 24.55
N LEU A 447 -18.79 -1.78 24.49
CA LEU A 447 -19.20 -3.14 24.81
C LEU A 447 -19.52 -3.30 26.32
N TRP A 448 -19.08 -2.37 27.17
CA TRP A 448 -19.14 -2.46 28.62
C TRP A 448 -20.00 -1.35 29.24
N GLY A 449 -20.84 -1.71 30.21
CA GLY A 449 -21.85 -0.80 30.79
C GLY A 449 -21.30 0.47 31.47
N ASN A 450 -20.03 0.47 31.87
CA ASN A 450 -19.38 1.65 32.48
C ASN A 450 -18.73 2.59 31.45
N CYS A 451 -18.61 2.19 30.18
CA CYS A 451 -18.01 3.03 29.15
C CYS A 451 -19.03 3.96 28.48
N THR A 452 -18.78 5.25 28.61
CA THR A 452 -19.56 6.34 28.01
C THR A 452 -18.63 7.23 27.19
N ASN A 453 -19.19 8.15 26.39
CA ASN A 453 -18.40 9.14 25.65
C ASN A 453 -17.50 9.98 26.56
N ALA A 454 -17.89 10.18 27.82
CA ALA A 454 -17.12 10.96 28.79
C ALA A 454 -15.92 10.19 29.35
N ASN A 455 -16.06 8.89 29.59
CA ASN A 455 -15.05 8.12 30.34
C ASN A 455 -14.28 7.10 29.50
N CYS A 456 -14.74 6.78 28.28
CA CYS A 456 -14.01 6.00 27.29
C CYS A 456 -13.97 6.74 25.93
N PRO A 457 -13.51 8.00 25.89
CA PRO A 457 -13.58 8.84 24.69
C PRO A 457 -12.71 8.29 23.55
N ALA A 458 -13.13 8.54 22.31
CA ALA A 458 -12.25 8.38 21.14
C ALA A 458 -11.51 9.68 20.77
N THR A 459 -11.83 10.81 21.40
CA THR A 459 -11.20 12.09 21.07
C THR A 459 -9.69 12.02 21.24
N TRP A 460 -8.95 12.42 20.20
CA TRP A 460 -7.50 12.50 20.23
C TRP A 460 -7.00 13.36 21.40
N ARG A 461 -5.92 12.90 22.03
CA ARG A 461 -5.29 13.53 23.18
C ARG A 461 -3.81 13.76 22.93
N PRO A 462 -3.24 14.82 23.51
CA PRO A 462 -1.80 14.98 23.63
C PRO A 462 -1.15 13.72 24.16
N TRP A 463 0.06 13.45 23.72
CA TRP A 463 0.81 12.31 24.23
C TRP A 463 0.99 12.40 25.75
N GLN A 464 0.92 11.26 26.42
CA GLN A 464 0.99 11.12 27.86
C GLN A 464 1.70 9.81 28.21
N ASP A 465 2.52 9.87 29.26
CA ASP A 465 3.24 8.71 29.80
C ASP A 465 2.82 8.43 31.26
N ASP A 466 2.20 9.39 31.95
CA ASP A 466 1.63 9.21 33.27
C ASP A 466 0.21 8.61 33.18
N LEU A 467 0.09 7.32 33.50
CA LEU A 467 -1.19 6.62 33.55
C LEU A 467 -2.24 7.33 34.44
N SER A 468 -1.83 8.06 35.48
CA SER A 468 -2.78 8.76 36.36
C SER A 468 -3.50 9.93 35.68
N LEU A 469 -2.96 10.41 34.56
CA LEU A 469 -3.54 11.45 33.71
C LEU A 469 -4.39 10.86 32.56
N MET A 470 -4.43 9.54 32.42
CA MET A 470 -5.18 8.85 31.38
C MET A 470 -6.62 8.53 31.77
N HIS A 471 -7.47 8.28 30.77
CA HIS A 471 -8.88 7.93 31.00
C HIS A 471 -8.97 6.44 31.32
N ILE A 472 -9.20 6.14 32.59
CA ILE A 472 -9.22 4.78 33.12
C ILE A 472 -10.56 4.53 33.82
N VAL A 473 -11.22 3.43 33.48
CA VAL A 473 -12.47 3.01 34.14
C VAL A 473 -12.45 1.53 34.51
N ALA A 474 -13.19 1.17 35.55
CA ALA A 474 -13.48 -0.23 35.81
C ALA A 474 -14.45 -0.78 34.77
N GLN A 475 -14.14 -1.94 34.19
CA GLN A 475 -15.03 -2.60 33.23
C GLN A 475 -16.42 -2.86 33.82
N SER A 476 -16.50 -3.15 35.12
CA SER A 476 -17.73 -3.38 35.87
C SER A 476 -17.60 -2.83 37.31
N SER A 477 -18.69 -2.84 38.08
CA SER A 477 -18.76 -2.23 39.42
C SER A 477 -18.14 -3.07 40.55
N THR A 478 -17.48 -4.20 40.26
CA THR A 478 -16.87 -5.03 41.30
C THR A 478 -15.38 -4.73 41.45
N SER A 479 -14.83 -4.92 42.66
CA SER A 479 -13.45 -4.53 42.99
C SER A 479 -12.36 -5.42 42.36
N THR A 480 -12.75 -6.45 41.62
CA THR A 480 -11.86 -7.44 40.97
C THR A 480 -11.86 -7.34 39.44
N ASP A 481 -12.68 -6.46 38.85
CA ASP A 481 -12.80 -6.34 37.40
C ASP A 481 -11.58 -5.67 36.76
N PRO A 482 -11.27 -6.00 35.49
CA PRO A 482 -10.17 -5.37 34.78
C PRO A 482 -10.42 -3.87 34.58
N MET A 483 -9.32 -3.15 34.45
CA MET A 483 -9.28 -1.73 34.17
C MET A 483 -9.25 -1.54 32.66
N ILE A 484 -10.09 -0.65 32.16
CA ILE A 484 -10.13 -0.21 30.78
C ILE A 484 -9.37 1.10 30.69
N ILE A 485 -8.48 1.22 29.71
CA ILE A 485 -7.89 2.50 29.30
C ILE A 485 -8.42 2.86 27.91
N ALA A 486 -8.88 4.10 27.76
CA ALA A 486 -9.34 4.66 26.50
C ALA A 486 -8.89 6.12 26.43
N HIS A 487 -7.63 6.33 26.04
CA HIS A 487 -7.02 7.65 25.96
C HIS A 487 -6.25 7.80 24.65
N PRO A 488 -6.95 7.95 23.50
CA PRO A 488 -6.29 7.84 22.22
C PRO A 488 -5.26 8.93 21.98
N GLN A 489 -4.06 8.51 21.59
CA GLN A 489 -2.92 9.38 21.32
C GLN A 489 -2.47 9.13 19.87
N PRO A 490 -2.65 10.10 18.97
CA PRO A 490 -2.49 9.84 17.55
C PRO A 490 -1.03 9.59 17.19
N MET A 491 -0.83 8.71 16.22
CA MET A 491 0.42 8.49 15.50
C MET A 491 0.07 8.25 14.03
N VAL A 492 0.50 9.12 13.13
CA VAL A 492 0.44 8.86 11.68
C VAL A 492 1.51 7.82 11.36
N THR A 493 1.10 6.57 11.15
CA THR A 493 2.00 5.41 11.12
C THR A 493 2.15 4.76 9.76
N ASP A 494 1.30 5.11 8.80
CA ASP A 494 1.34 4.59 7.43
C ASP A 494 0.65 5.57 6.48
N ILE A 495 1.08 5.57 5.22
CA ILE A 495 0.53 6.36 4.12
C ILE A 495 0.34 5.43 2.93
N VAL A 496 -0.84 5.43 2.33
CA VAL A 496 -1.06 4.78 1.03
C VAL A 496 -1.80 5.71 0.10
N PHE A 497 -1.71 5.43 -1.20
CA PHE A 497 -2.41 6.19 -2.23
C PHE A 497 -3.47 5.34 -2.91
N ASP A 498 -4.61 5.94 -3.21
CA ASP A 498 -5.67 5.35 -4.01
C ASP A 498 -6.11 6.34 -5.09
N GLN A 499 -5.72 6.07 -6.33
CA GLN A 499 -6.05 6.93 -7.49
C GLN A 499 -5.65 8.40 -7.28
N GLY A 500 -4.49 8.63 -6.67
CA GLY A 500 -3.95 9.95 -6.38
C GLY A 500 -4.42 10.55 -5.06
N ASP A 501 -5.49 10.04 -4.44
CA ASP A 501 -5.86 10.45 -3.08
C ASP A 501 -4.91 9.82 -2.06
N LEU A 502 -4.56 10.60 -1.05
CA LEU A 502 -3.71 10.18 0.05
C LEU A 502 -4.58 9.61 1.17
N ILE A 503 -4.16 8.51 1.78
CA ILE A 503 -4.87 7.87 2.89
C ILE A 503 -3.89 7.73 4.05
N LEU A 504 -4.30 8.19 5.21
CA LEU A 504 -3.49 8.13 6.44
C LEU A 504 -3.98 7.01 7.34
N GLY A 505 -3.06 6.17 7.78
CA GLY A 505 -3.26 5.25 8.88
C GLY A 505 -2.86 5.93 10.18
N ILE A 506 -3.82 6.14 11.09
CA ILE A 506 -3.58 6.80 12.37
C ILE A 506 -3.76 5.78 13.50
N ARG A 507 -2.64 5.39 14.09
CA ARG A 507 -2.59 4.47 15.23
C ARG A 507 -2.78 5.20 16.55
N ASP A 508 -3.39 4.51 17.51
CA ASP A 508 -3.41 4.92 18.91
C ASP A 508 -2.20 4.38 19.69
N ARG A 509 -1.36 5.28 20.22
CA ARG A 509 -0.18 4.95 21.04
C ARG A 509 -0.53 4.20 22.33
N VAL A 510 -1.70 4.47 22.93
CA VAL A 510 -2.03 3.90 24.27
C VAL A 510 -2.16 2.37 24.23
N ALA A 511 -2.54 1.81 23.08
CA ALA A 511 -2.64 0.38 22.88
C ALA A 511 -1.26 -0.30 22.90
N ASP A 512 -0.20 0.38 22.45
CA ASP A 512 1.18 -0.12 22.52
C ASP A 512 1.82 0.10 23.90
N GLN A 513 1.39 1.14 24.61
CA GLN A 513 1.80 1.45 25.97
C GLN A 513 1.28 0.44 27.00
N VAL A 514 0.07 -0.12 26.81
CA VAL A 514 -0.60 -0.92 27.85
C VAL A 514 -1.07 -2.30 27.40
N GLY A 515 -1.31 -2.53 26.10
CA GLY A 515 -1.71 -3.84 25.60
C GLY A 515 -3.11 -4.31 26.03
N ASP A 516 -3.40 -5.59 25.75
CA ASP A 516 -4.65 -6.26 26.14
C ASP A 516 -4.39 -7.28 27.25
N ARG A 517 -5.26 -7.28 28.26
CA ARG A 517 -5.21 -8.18 29.41
C ARG A 517 -3.80 -8.28 30.00
N ALA A 518 -3.22 -7.13 30.26
CA ALA A 518 -1.87 -7.00 30.76
C ALA A 518 -1.81 -6.60 32.24
N GLY A 519 -0.62 -6.67 32.82
CA GLY A 519 -0.34 -6.05 34.11
C GLY A 519 -0.37 -4.54 34.02
N LYS A 520 -0.54 -3.85 35.14
CA LYS A 520 -0.35 -2.39 35.18
C LYS A 520 1.14 -2.08 34.95
N PRO A 521 1.51 -1.22 33.99
CA PRO A 521 2.87 -0.71 33.86
C PRO A 521 3.38 -0.13 35.19
N GLY A 522 4.62 -0.49 35.56
CA GLY A 522 5.26 -0.05 36.80
C GLY A 522 4.74 -0.66 38.12
N ASP A 523 3.75 -1.55 38.09
CA ASP A 523 3.23 -2.23 39.29
C ASP A 523 3.51 -3.75 39.22
N ASN A 524 4.32 -4.20 40.17
CA ASN A 524 4.80 -5.58 40.25
C ASN A 524 3.94 -6.49 41.14
N THR A 525 2.79 -6.01 41.63
CA THR A 525 1.90 -6.70 42.58
C THR A 525 0.75 -7.46 41.93
N ASN A 526 0.43 -7.17 40.67
CA ASN A 526 -0.67 -7.79 39.91
C ASN A 526 -2.05 -7.72 40.58
N ALA A 527 -2.35 -6.61 41.24
CA ALA A 527 -3.64 -6.42 41.89
C ALA A 527 -4.83 -6.38 40.91
N ARG A 528 -4.62 -5.98 39.64
CA ARG A 528 -5.64 -5.88 38.58
C ARG A 528 -5.04 -6.06 37.18
N ILE A 529 -5.87 -6.52 36.25
CA ILE A 529 -5.56 -6.63 34.81
C ILE A 529 -6.04 -5.37 34.08
N TRP A 530 -5.32 -5.00 33.03
CA TRP A 530 -5.54 -3.78 32.25
C TRP A 530 -5.70 -4.11 30.78
N THR A 531 -6.67 -3.46 30.12
CA THR A 531 -6.89 -3.57 28.68
C THR A 531 -7.01 -2.16 28.11
N ALA A 532 -6.15 -1.84 27.16
CA ALA A 532 -6.33 -0.69 26.30
C ALA A 532 -7.32 -1.03 25.18
N TYR A 533 -8.31 -0.17 24.99
CA TYR A 533 -9.15 -0.17 23.79
C TYR A 533 -8.66 0.94 22.87
N SER A 534 -8.01 0.52 21.77
CA SER A 534 -7.47 1.42 20.75
C SER A 534 -8.56 2.33 20.21
N GLY A 535 -8.27 3.60 20.03
CA GLY A 535 -9.09 4.52 19.24
C GLY A 535 -8.27 5.08 18.09
N GLY A 536 -7.94 4.25 17.09
CA GLY A 536 -7.23 4.68 15.88
C GLY A 536 -8.20 5.14 14.79
N ASP A 537 -7.69 5.62 13.66
CA ASP A 537 -8.53 6.10 12.56
C ASP A 537 -7.86 5.85 11.20
N MET A 538 -8.66 5.84 10.13
CA MET A 538 -8.21 5.94 8.74
C MET A 538 -8.94 7.08 8.07
N VAL A 539 -8.19 8.06 7.60
CA VAL A 539 -8.75 9.24 6.93
C VAL A 539 -8.25 9.35 5.50
N ARG A 540 -9.13 9.80 4.60
CA ARG A 540 -8.78 10.12 3.22
C ARG A 540 -8.50 11.61 3.07
N ALA A 541 -7.48 11.96 2.30
CA ALA A 541 -7.22 13.31 1.85
C ALA A 541 -7.25 13.34 0.32
N CYS A 542 -8.04 14.25 -0.22
CA CYS A 542 -8.36 14.30 -1.64
C CYS A 542 -7.32 15.11 -2.38
N ALA A 543 -6.81 14.57 -3.48
CA ALA A 543 -5.96 15.34 -4.37
C ALA A 543 -6.71 16.57 -4.88
N ASP A 544 -6.06 17.73 -4.83
CA ASP A 544 -6.63 18.99 -5.33
C ASP A 544 -6.34 19.24 -6.83
N GLY A 545 -5.56 18.36 -7.46
CA GLY A 545 -5.12 18.47 -8.85
C GLY A 545 -3.97 19.46 -9.08
N ALA A 546 -3.48 20.12 -8.03
CA ALA A 546 -2.35 21.06 -8.03
C ALA A 546 -1.13 20.53 -7.25
N GLY A 547 -1.15 19.26 -6.85
CA GLY A 547 -0.09 18.61 -6.07
C GLY A 547 -0.24 18.76 -4.56
N GLY A 548 -1.42 19.17 -4.08
CA GLY A 548 -1.79 19.20 -2.67
C GLY A 548 -2.94 18.25 -2.35
N TRP A 549 -3.17 18.04 -1.05
CA TRP A 549 -4.27 17.21 -0.56
C TRP A 549 -5.07 17.94 0.50
N THR A 550 -6.39 17.72 0.50
CA THR A 550 -7.29 18.25 1.54
C THR A 550 -8.00 17.11 2.24
N MET A 551 -7.98 17.10 3.58
CA MET A 551 -8.71 16.13 4.38
C MET A 551 -10.16 16.02 3.90
N GLU A 552 -10.68 14.79 3.85
CA GLU A 552 -12.10 14.53 3.66
C GLU A 552 -12.96 15.39 4.60
N ALA A 553 -14.20 15.63 4.21
CA ALA A 553 -15.14 16.34 5.05
C ALA A 553 -16.52 15.71 4.94
N ASN A 554 -17.07 15.30 6.08
CA ASN A 554 -18.38 14.67 6.17
C ASN A 554 -18.51 13.46 5.25
N ALA A 555 -17.50 12.57 5.29
CA ALA A 555 -17.36 11.41 4.41
C ALA A 555 -17.28 11.73 2.91
N VAL A 556 -16.98 12.97 2.51
CA VAL A 556 -16.88 13.33 1.08
C VAL A 556 -15.42 13.59 0.73
N CYS A 557 -14.97 12.95 -0.35
CA CYS A 557 -13.66 13.16 -0.94
C CYS A 557 -13.72 13.13 -2.47
N GLY A 558 -13.17 14.14 -3.15
CA GLY A 558 -13.17 14.19 -4.62
C GLY A 558 -14.58 14.17 -5.27
N GLY A 559 -15.62 14.55 -4.54
CA GLY A 559 -17.02 14.43 -4.97
C GLY A 559 -17.64 13.04 -4.78
N VAL A 560 -16.87 12.07 -4.30
CA VAL A 560 -17.34 10.74 -3.90
C VAL A 560 -17.74 10.78 -2.43
N THR A 561 -18.89 10.19 -2.10
CA THR A 561 -19.34 10.03 -0.71
C THR A 561 -19.03 8.61 -0.23
N GLY A 562 -18.26 8.51 0.84
CA GLY A 562 -17.92 7.28 1.52
C GLY A 562 -19.03 6.76 2.43
N ALA A 563 -18.64 6.05 3.48
CA ALA A 563 -19.52 5.15 4.21
C ALA A 563 -20.43 5.83 5.25
N GLY A 564 -20.07 6.99 5.80
CA GLY A 564 -20.74 7.56 6.97
C GLY A 564 -20.95 9.07 6.98
N PRO A 565 -21.59 9.70 5.99
CA PRO A 565 -21.93 11.12 6.08
C PRO A 565 -22.93 11.40 7.22
N GLY A 566 -22.70 12.47 7.99
CA GLY A 566 -23.62 12.97 9.02
C GLY A 566 -23.67 12.13 10.31
N THR A 567 -22.64 11.35 10.60
CA THR A 567 -22.53 10.54 11.82
C THR A 567 -22.11 11.34 13.05
N ASN A 568 -21.65 12.58 12.87
CA ASN A 568 -20.93 13.38 13.88
C ASN A 568 -19.65 12.69 14.38
N GLU A 569 -19.02 11.92 13.51
CA GLU A 569 -17.79 11.17 13.74
C GLU A 569 -16.90 11.38 12.52
N GLY A 570 -15.60 11.61 12.72
CA GLY A 570 -14.66 11.90 11.64
C GLY A 570 -14.61 13.36 11.18
N PRO A 571 -13.69 13.69 10.26
CA PRO A 571 -13.51 15.02 9.71
C PRO A 571 -14.81 15.61 9.12
N GLY A 572 -15.14 16.85 9.47
CA GLY A 572 -16.36 17.51 8.97
C GLY A 572 -17.70 16.90 9.43
N GLY A 573 -17.69 15.90 10.33
CA GLY A 573 -18.90 15.29 10.90
C GLY A 573 -19.38 14.00 10.23
N GLY A 574 -18.51 13.36 9.45
CA GLY A 574 -18.75 12.04 8.84
C GLY A 574 -17.44 11.39 8.41
N GLU A 575 -17.40 10.05 8.39
CA GLU A 575 -16.22 9.26 8.02
C GLU A 575 -16.34 8.66 6.62
N TYR A 576 -15.31 8.80 5.80
CA TYR A 576 -15.23 8.16 4.49
C TYR A 576 -15.11 6.65 4.65
N TYR A 577 -14.26 6.19 5.57
CA TYR A 577 -14.09 4.79 5.94
C TYR A 577 -14.77 4.52 7.26
N ARG A 578 -15.80 3.67 7.24
CA ARG A 578 -16.49 3.28 8.47
C ARG A 578 -15.75 2.14 9.14
N ASP A 579 -15.33 2.34 10.39
CA ASP A 579 -14.50 1.38 11.11
C ASP A 579 -15.14 0.88 12.42
N THR A 580 -16.47 0.77 12.45
CA THR A 580 -17.22 0.29 13.62
C THR A 580 -17.47 -1.22 13.64
N PHE A 581 -17.05 -1.87 14.73
CA PHE A 581 -17.44 -3.22 15.10
C PHE A 581 -18.61 -3.22 16.08
N SER A 582 -19.54 -4.16 15.90
CA SER A 582 -20.72 -4.32 16.75
C SER A 582 -20.85 -5.76 17.22
N LEU A 583 -20.91 -5.98 18.53
CA LEU A 583 -21.07 -7.30 19.14
C LEU A 583 -21.98 -7.22 20.37
N ASN A 584 -22.95 -8.16 20.47
CA ASN A 584 -23.83 -8.31 21.63
C ASN A 584 -24.55 -7.02 22.08
N GLY A 585 -24.89 -6.14 21.14
CA GLY A 585 -25.58 -4.88 21.41
C GLY A 585 -24.67 -3.72 21.88
N GLY A 586 -23.36 -3.94 21.99
CA GLY A 586 -22.36 -2.89 22.16
C GLY A 586 -21.58 -2.61 20.88
N THR A 587 -20.86 -1.49 20.86
CA THR A 587 -20.04 -1.06 19.72
C THR A 587 -18.62 -0.76 20.16
N HIS A 588 -17.70 -0.96 19.22
CA HIS A 588 -16.32 -0.49 19.26
C HIS A 588 -16.04 0.18 17.90
N PRO A 589 -16.19 1.51 17.78
CA PRO A 589 -15.75 2.28 16.63
C PRO A 589 -14.24 2.56 16.71
N GLU A 590 -13.66 3.23 15.70
CA GLU A 590 -12.29 3.77 15.75
C GLU A 590 -11.25 2.64 15.89
N LEU A 591 -11.45 1.58 15.11
CA LEU A 591 -10.74 0.31 15.23
C LEU A 591 -9.37 0.29 14.57
N ASN A 592 -9.02 1.32 13.82
CA ASN A 592 -7.80 1.29 13.02
C ASN A 592 -6.56 1.11 13.90
N LEU A 593 -5.62 0.30 13.41
CA LEU A 593 -4.33 0.06 14.05
C LEU A 593 -3.19 0.74 13.29
N GLY A 594 -3.52 1.54 12.28
CA GLY A 594 -2.64 2.45 11.57
C GLY A 594 -1.85 1.84 10.42
N GLY A 595 -1.84 0.51 10.24
CA GLY A 595 -1.17 -0.14 9.11
C GLY A 595 -2.13 -0.35 7.96
N LEU A 596 -1.73 0.05 6.75
CA LEU A 596 -2.53 0.14 5.54
C LEU A 596 -1.89 -0.64 4.39
N ALA A 597 -2.69 -0.99 3.40
CA ALA A 597 -2.19 -1.45 2.10
C ALA A 597 -3.20 -1.09 1.00
N GLN A 598 -2.70 -0.51 -0.09
CA GLN A 598 -3.44 -0.33 -1.32
C GLN A 598 -2.64 -1.00 -2.44
N VAL A 599 -3.31 -1.85 -3.22
CA VAL A 599 -2.70 -2.47 -4.39
C VAL A 599 -3.19 -1.74 -5.64
N PRO A 600 -2.30 -1.22 -6.50
CA PRO A 600 -2.69 -0.56 -7.73
C PRO A 600 -3.62 -1.44 -8.60
N GLY A 601 -4.64 -0.82 -9.18
CA GLY A 601 -5.70 -1.50 -9.95
C GLY A 601 -6.85 -2.09 -9.11
N PHE A 602 -6.72 -2.17 -7.78
CA PHE A 602 -7.80 -2.58 -6.89
C PHE A 602 -8.57 -1.36 -6.34
N THR A 603 -9.87 -1.53 -6.11
CA THR A 603 -10.78 -0.47 -5.62
C THR A 603 -10.92 -0.43 -4.10
N THR A 604 -10.19 -1.29 -3.40
CA THR A 604 -10.28 -1.44 -1.96
C THR A 604 -8.94 -1.14 -1.34
N VAL A 605 -8.97 -0.56 -0.15
CA VAL A 605 -7.80 -0.35 0.72
C VAL A 605 -7.97 -1.30 1.90
N ALA A 606 -6.90 -2.01 2.25
CA ALA A 606 -6.85 -2.84 3.44
C ALA A 606 -6.31 -2.04 4.63
N ALA A 607 -6.83 -2.34 5.82
CA ALA A 607 -6.39 -1.74 7.07
C ALA A 607 -6.26 -2.82 8.13
N THR A 608 -5.25 -2.67 8.99
CA THR A 608 -5.16 -3.40 10.25
C THR A 608 -6.17 -2.82 11.23
N THR A 609 -6.99 -3.68 11.86
CA THR A 609 -8.05 -3.28 12.79
C THR A 609 -8.08 -4.22 13.99
N TYR A 610 -8.65 -3.75 15.12
CA TYR A 610 -8.79 -4.52 16.37
C TYR A 610 -9.91 -5.59 16.31
#